data_AF-A0A182QMR5-F1
#
_entry.id   AF-A0A182QMR5-F1
#
_cell.length_a   1.000
_cell.length_b   1.000
_cell.length_c   1.000
_cell.angle_alpha   90.00
_cell.angle_beta   90.00
_cell.angle_gamma   90.00
#
_symmetry.space_group_name_H-M   'P 1'
#
loop_
_entity.id
_entity.type
_entity.pdbx_description
1 polymer ?
#
loop_
_entity_poly.entity_id
_entity_poly.type
_entity_poly.pdbx_seq_one_letter_code
_entity_poly.pdbx_strand_id
1 'polypeptide(L)'
;LFQTHRARSSKRRLQLTMKLLGWCVVIFSTFALCSASFVECDLDLEDPTILKRLPEECQDVDEPTKVLMLKEAESFRVFQAKLLNYEATHRPTDENATTDLYMDMDFRRVLYETADLQACLTVNESVEKYLQCLMDKRAKMVEMIDVASAAL
;
A
#
# COMPACT_ATOMS: atom_id res chain seq x y z
N LEU A 1 -42.00 1.22 75.05
CA LEU A 1 -40.71 1.29 75.77
C LEU A 1 -39.82 2.29 75.02
N PHE A 2 -39.53 3.43 75.65
CA PHE A 2 -38.56 4.52 75.28
C PHE A 2 -38.73 5.17 73.88
N GLN A 3 -39.24 6.39 73.66
CA GLN A 3 -38.83 7.74 74.17
C GLN A 3 -37.28 7.87 74.18
N THR A 4 -36.60 8.71 73.40
CA THR A 4 -36.78 10.18 73.25
C THR A 4 -35.83 10.83 72.21
N HIS A 5 -36.15 12.06 71.82
CA HIS A 5 -35.28 13.22 71.51
C HIS A 5 -34.60 13.34 70.13
N ARG A 6 -35.09 14.28 69.30
CA ARG A 6 -34.55 15.65 69.05
C ARG A 6 -33.20 15.66 68.30
N ALA A 7 -33.16 16.25 67.11
CA ALA A 7 -32.72 17.63 66.91
C ALA A 7 -32.67 18.02 65.43
N ARG A 8 -33.04 19.27 65.17
CA ARG A 8 -32.80 20.03 63.93
C ARG A 8 -31.30 20.04 63.58
N SER A 9 -30.96 20.06 62.30
CA SER A 9 -30.18 21.17 61.73
C SER A 9 -29.89 20.97 60.24
N SER A 10 -30.38 21.92 59.46
CA SER A 10 -29.78 22.46 58.23
C SER A 10 -28.33 22.06 57.95
N LYS A 11 -28.09 21.47 56.77
CA LYS A 11 -26.89 21.73 55.97
C LYS A 11 -27.27 21.79 54.48
N ARG A 12 -27.21 23.01 53.94
CA ARG A 12 -27.06 23.26 52.51
C ARG A 12 -25.75 22.64 52.02
N ARG A 13 -25.70 22.43 50.70
CA ARG A 13 -24.52 22.37 49.81
C ARG A 13 -23.98 21.00 49.41
N LEU A 14 -23.83 20.93 48.09
CA LEU A 14 -22.99 20.04 47.28
C LEU A 14 -23.42 18.58 47.19
N GLN A 15 -24.10 18.26 46.09
CA GLN A 15 -23.64 17.20 45.18
C GLN A 15 -24.24 17.44 43.79
N LEU A 16 -23.74 18.51 43.17
CA LEU A 16 -23.92 18.84 41.76
C LEU A 16 -22.79 18.17 40.97
N THR A 17 -22.64 16.86 41.04
CA THR A 17 -21.59 16.12 40.30
C THR A 17 -21.87 14.63 40.38
N MET A 18 -22.65 14.06 39.44
CA MET A 18 -22.57 12.63 39.08
C MET A 18 -23.57 12.24 37.98
N LYS A 19 -23.66 12.97 36.85
CA LYS A 19 -24.38 12.47 35.66
C LYS A 19 -23.75 12.87 34.32
N LEU A 20 -22.45 13.15 34.27
CA LEU A 20 -21.78 13.63 33.05
C LEU A 20 -20.44 12.93 32.74
N LEU A 21 -20.25 11.71 33.26
CA LEU A 21 -19.02 10.92 33.02
C LEU A 21 -19.28 9.56 32.35
N GLY A 22 -20.53 9.25 31.99
CA GLY A 22 -20.90 8.00 31.34
C GLY A 22 -20.85 8.00 29.81
N TRP A 23 -20.57 9.16 29.18
CA TRP A 23 -20.64 9.33 27.72
C TRP A 23 -19.30 9.70 27.06
N CYS A 24 -18.19 9.73 27.80
CA CYS A 24 -16.88 10.05 27.24
C CYS A 24 -15.97 8.83 26.98
N VAL A 25 -16.44 7.60 27.24
CA VAL A 25 -15.59 6.39 27.14
C VAL A 25 -15.85 5.58 25.86
N VAL A 26 -16.86 5.92 25.04
CA VAL A 26 -17.18 5.16 23.82
C VAL A 26 -16.53 5.75 22.55
N ILE A 27 -15.91 6.94 22.63
CA ILE A 27 -15.34 7.63 21.45
C ILE A 27 -13.82 7.46 21.33
N PHE A 28 -13.11 7.00 22.38
CA PHE A 28 -11.65 6.88 22.34
C PHE A 28 -11.13 5.50 21.91
N SER A 29 -12.00 4.48 21.77
CA SER A 29 -11.59 3.14 21.36
C SER A 29 -11.70 2.86 19.86
N THR A 30 -12.18 3.80 19.05
CA THR A 30 -12.26 3.64 17.58
C THR A 30 -11.02 4.12 16.82
N PHE A 31 -10.00 4.65 17.51
CA PHE A 31 -8.73 5.07 16.88
C PHE A 31 -7.65 3.97 16.84
N ALA A 32 -7.99 2.72 17.20
CA ALA A 32 -7.05 1.59 17.20
C ALA A 32 -7.20 0.68 15.96
N LEU A 33 -7.71 1.21 14.86
CA LEU A 33 -7.68 0.57 13.54
C LEU A 33 -7.04 1.54 12.55
N CYS A 34 -5.77 1.89 12.78
CA CYS A 34 -4.88 2.18 11.66
C CYS A 34 -4.60 0.84 10.97
N SER A 35 -5.62 0.31 10.28
CA SER A 35 -5.35 -0.49 9.10
C SER A 35 -4.49 0.39 8.21
N ALA A 36 -3.24 -0.01 7.99
CA ALA A 36 -2.40 0.56 6.97
C ALA A 36 -3.13 0.34 5.63
N SER A 37 -4.05 1.23 5.30
CA SER A 37 -4.62 1.36 3.98
C SER A 37 -3.47 1.87 3.13
N PHE A 38 -2.70 0.92 2.60
CA PHE A 38 -1.65 1.20 1.65
C PHE A 38 -2.33 1.80 0.43
N VAL A 39 -2.32 3.13 0.33
CA VAL A 39 -2.66 3.82 -0.90
C VAL A 39 -1.47 3.55 -1.81
N GLU A 40 -1.65 2.69 -2.82
CA GLU A 40 -0.73 2.55 -3.94
C GLU A 40 -0.70 3.89 -4.66
N CYS A 41 0.14 4.79 -4.17
CA CYS A 41 0.47 6.02 -4.86
C CYS A 41 1.39 5.61 -6.02
N ASP A 42 0.81 5.10 -7.10
CA ASP A 42 1.51 4.85 -8.35
C ASP A 42 1.71 6.21 -9.04
N LEU A 43 2.86 6.83 -8.79
CA LEU A 43 3.07 8.25 -9.05
C LEU A 43 4.13 8.47 -10.12
N ASP A 44 3.72 9.10 -11.22
CA ASP A 44 4.60 9.96 -12.00
C ASP A 44 4.91 11.22 -11.17
N LEU A 45 5.78 11.06 -10.17
CA LEU A 45 6.19 12.08 -9.18
C LEU A 45 6.90 13.30 -9.81
N GLU A 46 7.20 13.24 -11.10
CA GLU A 46 7.89 14.29 -11.85
C GLU A 46 6.93 15.37 -12.39
N ASP A 47 5.62 15.10 -12.49
CA ASP A 47 4.64 16.07 -12.98
C ASP A 47 3.92 16.81 -11.83
N PRO A 48 4.23 18.10 -11.59
CA PRO A 48 3.61 18.89 -10.53
C PRO A 48 2.10 19.14 -10.75
N THR A 49 1.58 18.90 -11.95
CA THR A 49 0.15 19.00 -12.26
C THR A 49 -0.64 17.77 -11.85
N ILE A 50 0.03 16.61 -11.78
CA ILE A 50 -0.54 15.34 -11.31
C ILE A 50 -0.53 15.28 -9.79
N LEU A 51 0.56 15.76 -9.16
CA LEU A 51 0.72 15.75 -7.69
C LEU A 51 -0.47 16.37 -6.94
N LYS A 52 -1.01 17.50 -7.42
CA LYS A 52 -2.15 18.20 -6.78
C LYS A 52 -3.48 17.48 -6.93
N ARG A 53 -3.56 16.45 -7.77
CA ARG A 53 -4.77 15.64 -8.01
C ARG A 53 -4.77 14.35 -7.20
N LEU A 54 -3.67 14.05 -6.53
CA LEU A 54 -3.54 12.87 -5.68
C LEU A 54 -4.27 13.08 -4.36
N PRO A 55 -4.65 11.99 -3.67
CA PRO A 55 -5.08 12.06 -2.28
C PRO A 55 -4.03 12.77 -1.41
N GLU A 56 -4.46 13.47 -0.34
CA GLU A 56 -3.55 14.20 0.56
C GLU A 56 -2.44 13.29 1.11
N GLU A 57 -2.78 12.02 1.36
CA GLU A 57 -1.84 11.00 1.85
C GLU A 57 -0.70 10.70 0.86
N CYS A 58 -0.90 10.96 -0.43
CA CYS A 58 0.11 10.81 -1.48
C CYS A 58 0.81 12.14 -1.81
N GLN A 59 0.31 13.28 -1.33
CA GLN A 59 0.93 14.60 -1.54
C GLN A 59 2.10 14.84 -0.58
N ASP A 60 2.01 14.28 0.63
CA ASP A 60 2.95 14.52 1.74
C ASP A 60 3.84 13.30 2.05
N VAL A 61 4.36 12.64 1.01
CA VAL A 61 5.35 11.56 1.15
C VAL A 61 6.72 12.16 1.49
N ASP A 62 7.42 11.60 2.47
CA ASP A 62 8.78 12.06 2.81
C ASP A 62 9.78 11.83 1.66
N GLU A 63 10.77 12.72 1.54
CA GLU A 63 11.73 12.67 0.43
C GLU A 63 12.48 11.32 0.29
N PRO A 64 12.95 10.67 1.38
CA PRO A 64 13.51 9.32 1.29
C PRO A 64 12.56 8.29 0.66
N THR A 65 11.30 8.23 1.10
CA THR A 65 10.29 7.31 0.54
C THR A 65 9.99 7.65 -0.92
N LYS A 66 9.87 8.94 -1.25
CA LYS A 66 9.65 9.43 -2.62
C LYS A 66 10.76 8.98 -3.58
N VAL A 67 12.02 9.05 -3.14
CA VAL A 67 13.17 8.55 -3.92
C VAL A 67 13.06 7.04 -4.17
N LEU A 68 12.58 6.26 -3.18
CA LEU A 68 12.37 4.82 -3.37
C LEU A 68 11.22 4.51 -4.33
N MET A 69 10.13 5.27 -4.27
CA MET A 69 9.01 5.12 -5.21
C MET A 69 9.44 5.42 -6.65
N LEU A 70 10.23 6.48 -6.87
CA LEU A 70 10.79 6.80 -8.19
C LEU A 70 11.70 5.67 -8.72
N LYS A 71 12.53 5.08 -7.86
CA LYS A 71 13.38 3.95 -8.24
C LYS A 71 12.56 2.70 -8.56
N GLU A 72 11.49 2.47 -7.82
CA GLU A 72 10.58 1.35 -8.04
C GLU A 72 9.83 1.50 -9.37
N ALA A 73 9.37 2.71 -9.69
CA ALA A 73 8.73 3.03 -10.97
C ALA A 73 9.70 2.84 -12.15
N GLU A 74 10.95 3.29 -12.02
CA GLU A 74 11.98 3.04 -13.03
C GLU A 74 12.29 1.55 -13.18
N SER A 75 12.36 0.81 -12.07
CA SER A 75 12.52 -0.65 -12.08
C SER A 75 11.36 -1.33 -12.84
N PHE A 76 10.13 -0.88 -12.64
CA PHE A 76 8.97 -1.35 -13.40
C PHE A 76 9.10 -1.03 -14.89
N ARG A 77 9.48 0.19 -15.25
CA ARG A 77 9.67 0.63 -16.65
C ARG A 77 10.70 -0.23 -17.38
N VAL A 78 11.83 -0.54 -16.72
CA VAL A 78 12.88 -1.41 -17.26
C VAL A 78 12.35 -2.84 -17.48
N PHE A 79 11.68 -3.41 -16.47
CA PHE A 79 11.06 -4.72 -16.58
C PHE A 79 10.07 -4.78 -17.75
N GLN A 80 9.14 -3.82 -17.81
CA GLN A 80 8.09 -3.78 -18.82
C GLN A 80 8.70 -3.66 -20.23
N ALA A 81 9.69 -2.79 -20.42
CA ALA A 81 10.37 -2.64 -21.70
C ALA A 81 11.06 -3.95 -22.14
N LYS A 82 11.72 -4.66 -21.23
CA LYS A 82 12.34 -5.96 -21.53
C LYS A 82 11.32 -7.03 -21.87
N LEU A 83 10.22 -7.12 -21.12
CA LEU A 83 9.14 -8.07 -21.41
C LEU A 83 8.54 -7.82 -22.79
N LEU A 84 8.25 -6.56 -23.12
CA LEU A 84 7.72 -6.20 -24.45
C LEU A 84 8.69 -6.55 -25.58
N ASN A 85 10.00 -6.32 -25.38
CA ASN A 85 11.01 -6.70 -26.36
C ASN A 85 11.09 -8.22 -26.54
N TYR A 86 11.08 -8.98 -25.45
CA TYR A 86 11.03 -10.44 -25.50
C TYR A 86 9.79 -10.93 -26.26
N GLU A 87 8.61 -10.40 -25.96
CA GLU A 87 7.38 -10.80 -26.64
C GLU A 87 7.41 -10.44 -28.12
N ALA A 88 7.96 -9.27 -28.48
CA ALA A 88 8.12 -8.88 -29.87
C ALA A 88 9.01 -9.85 -30.67
N THR A 89 10.05 -10.44 -30.07
CA THR A 89 10.92 -11.42 -30.74
C THR A 89 10.31 -12.82 -30.81
N HIS A 90 9.39 -13.15 -29.90
CA HIS A 90 8.71 -14.45 -29.84
C HIS A 90 7.37 -14.46 -30.58
N ARG A 91 7.00 -13.35 -31.24
CA ARG A 91 5.75 -13.24 -31.97
C ARG A 91 5.64 -14.36 -33.03
N PRO A 92 4.57 -15.18 -33.01
CA PRO A 92 4.31 -16.19 -34.02
C PRO A 92 4.22 -15.55 -35.41
N THR A 93 4.78 -16.22 -36.41
CA THR A 93 4.86 -15.73 -37.80
C THR A 93 3.55 -15.92 -38.59
N ASP A 94 2.47 -16.36 -37.94
CA ASP A 94 1.20 -16.64 -38.61
C ASP A 94 0.60 -15.39 -39.26
N GLU A 95 0.19 -15.54 -40.53
CA GLU A 95 -0.35 -14.48 -41.38
C GLU A 95 -1.69 -13.88 -40.88
N ASN A 96 -2.31 -14.50 -39.86
CA ASN A 96 -3.52 -14.03 -39.17
C ASN A 96 -3.24 -13.34 -37.83
N ALA A 97 -1.96 -13.12 -37.46
CA ALA A 97 -1.64 -12.35 -36.26
C ALA A 97 -2.19 -10.94 -36.42
N THR A 98 -3.24 -10.62 -35.65
CA THR A 98 -3.83 -9.28 -35.61
C THR A 98 -2.75 -8.24 -35.30
N THR A 99 -2.98 -6.99 -35.66
CA THR A 99 -2.09 -5.86 -35.32
C THR A 99 -1.91 -5.65 -33.81
N ASP A 100 -2.59 -6.44 -32.98
CA ASP A 100 -2.50 -6.39 -31.54
C ASP A 100 -1.10 -6.79 -31.06
N LEU A 101 -0.71 -6.20 -29.93
CA LEU A 101 0.53 -6.53 -29.24
C LEU A 101 0.49 -8.01 -28.83
N TYR A 102 1.42 -8.82 -29.35
CA TYR A 102 1.58 -10.21 -28.90
C TYR A 102 1.99 -10.22 -27.44
N MET A 103 1.31 -11.06 -26.65
CA MET A 103 1.59 -11.26 -25.24
C MET A 103 1.80 -12.75 -25.00
N ASP A 104 2.98 -13.11 -24.49
CA ASP A 104 3.29 -14.49 -24.16
C ASP A 104 2.73 -14.81 -22.77
N MET A 105 1.46 -15.23 -22.73
CA MET A 105 0.74 -15.44 -21.48
C MET A 105 1.31 -16.60 -20.65
N ASP A 106 1.92 -17.59 -21.29
CA ASP A 106 2.55 -18.71 -20.59
C ASP A 106 3.85 -18.26 -19.93
N PHE A 107 4.69 -17.51 -20.66
CA PHE A 107 5.91 -16.94 -20.11
C PHE A 107 5.63 -15.93 -19.00
N ARG A 108 4.65 -15.04 -19.19
CA ARG A 108 4.19 -14.10 -18.15
C ARG A 108 3.75 -14.83 -16.89
N ARG A 109 2.97 -15.89 -17.01
CA ARG A 109 2.55 -16.70 -15.85
C ARG A 109 3.76 -17.22 -15.07
N VAL A 110 4.72 -17.85 -15.76
CA VAL A 110 5.95 -18.36 -15.15
C VAL A 110 6.75 -17.25 -14.47
N LEU A 111 6.90 -16.10 -15.13
CA LEU A 111 7.58 -14.93 -14.58
C LEU A 111 6.96 -14.47 -13.26
N TYR A 112 5.65 -14.22 -13.25
CA TYR A 112 4.95 -13.70 -12.08
C TYR A 112 4.87 -14.72 -10.94
N GLU A 113 4.65 -16.00 -11.25
CA GLU A 113 4.64 -17.09 -10.24
C GLU A 113 6.03 -17.28 -9.61
N THR A 114 7.11 -17.20 -10.40
CA THR A 114 8.48 -17.39 -9.90
C THR A 114 9.01 -16.19 -9.12
N ALA A 115 8.56 -15.00 -9.49
CA ALA A 115 8.89 -13.77 -8.77
C ALA A 115 8.19 -13.74 -7.41
N ASP A 116 6.94 -14.24 -7.35
CA ASP A 116 6.10 -14.25 -6.15
C ASP A 116 6.02 -12.85 -5.51
N LEU A 117 5.54 -11.86 -6.28
CA LEU A 117 5.43 -10.46 -5.83
C LEU A 117 4.54 -10.32 -4.59
N GLN A 118 3.57 -11.23 -4.41
CA GLN A 118 2.67 -11.24 -3.26
C GLN A 118 3.42 -11.44 -1.95
N ALA A 119 4.57 -12.13 -1.95
CA ALA A 119 5.41 -12.26 -0.77
C ALA A 119 6.02 -10.94 -0.26
N CYS A 120 5.97 -9.84 -1.04
CA CYS A 120 6.37 -8.53 -0.54
C CYS A 120 5.33 -7.89 0.38
N LEU A 121 4.08 -8.33 0.33
CA LEU A 121 3.02 -7.79 1.19
C LEU A 121 3.01 -8.54 2.52
N THR A 122 3.65 -7.96 3.54
CA THR A 122 3.52 -8.44 4.92
C THR A 122 2.86 -7.39 5.81
N VAL A 123 2.01 -7.84 6.74
CA VAL A 123 1.06 -7.00 7.51
C VAL A 123 1.73 -5.91 8.37
N ASN A 124 3.05 -5.98 8.59
CA ASN A 124 3.80 -5.08 9.49
C ASN A 124 5.10 -4.51 8.89
N GLU A 125 5.31 -4.58 7.58
CA GLU A 125 6.52 -4.04 6.96
C GLU A 125 6.43 -2.54 6.67
N SER A 126 7.59 -1.87 6.69
CA SER A 126 7.68 -0.47 6.27
C SER A 126 7.55 -0.36 4.75
N VAL A 127 7.08 0.79 4.27
CA VAL A 127 6.98 1.10 2.84
C VAL A 127 8.33 0.93 2.15
N GLU A 128 9.43 1.32 2.79
CA GLU A 128 10.78 1.15 2.24
C GLU A 128 11.12 -0.31 1.97
N LYS A 129 10.79 -1.21 2.91
CA LYS A 129 11.02 -2.66 2.75
C LYS A 129 10.14 -3.26 1.67
N TYR A 130 8.88 -2.82 1.60
CA TYR A 130 7.96 -3.22 0.55
C TYR A 130 8.51 -2.83 -0.84
N LEU A 131 8.88 -1.56 -1.04
CA LEU A 131 9.42 -1.06 -2.30
C LEU A 131 10.74 -1.74 -2.67
N GLN A 132 11.63 -1.99 -1.70
CA GLN A 132 12.86 -2.75 -1.92
C GLN A 132 12.57 -4.18 -2.39
N CYS A 133 11.64 -4.88 -1.73
CA CYS A 133 11.23 -6.22 -2.13
C CYS A 133 10.68 -6.25 -3.56
N LEU A 134 9.85 -5.27 -3.96
CA LEU A 134 9.34 -5.16 -5.32
C LEU A 134 10.47 -4.98 -6.34
N MET A 135 11.40 -4.06 -6.07
CA MET A 135 12.55 -3.82 -6.96
C MET A 135 13.42 -5.07 -7.10
N ASP A 136 13.72 -5.78 -6.00
CA ASP A 136 14.54 -6.98 -6.01
C ASP A 136 13.87 -8.11 -6.82
N LYS A 137 12.57 -8.31 -6.63
CA LYS A 137 11.81 -9.32 -7.40
C LYS A 137 11.70 -8.94 -8.87
N ARG A 138 11.53 -7.66 -9.22
CA ARG A 138 11.56 -7.22 -10.62
C ARG A 138 12.93 -7.38 -11.25
N ALA A 139 14.01 -7.13 -10.51
CA ALA A 139 15.36 -7.41 -11.00
C ALA A 139 15.53 -8.91 -11.34
N LYS A 140 15.00 -9.81 -10.51
CA LYS A 140 14.96 -11.25 -10.81
C LYS A 140 14.12 -11.57 -12.05
N MET A 141 12.96 -10.93 -12.22
CA MET A 141 12.15 -11.10 -13.45
C MET A 141 12.90 -10.64 -14.70
N VAL A 142 13.61 -9.52 -14.62
CA VAL A 142 14.49 -9.02 -15.69
C VAL A 142 15.58 -10.04 -16.03
N GLU A 143 16.23 -10.62 -15.03
CA GLU A 143 17.22 -11.68 -15.23
C GLU A 143 16.62 -12.90 -15.93
N MET A 144 15.42 -13.34 -15.52
CA MET A 144 14.71 -14.44 -16.17
C MET A 144 14.39 -14.15 -17.65
N ILE A 145 14.00 -12.91 -17.96
CA ILE A 145 13.79 -12.47 -19.36
C ILE A 145 15.10 -12.51 -20.13
N ASP A 146 16.21 -12.07 -19.54
CA ASP A 146 17.52 -12.07 -20.21
C ASP A 146 18.01 -13.48 -20.49
N VAL A 147 17.84 -14.41 -19.54
CA VAL A 147 18.15 -15.84 -19.73
C VAL A 147 17.29 -16.45 -20.82
N ALA A 148 15.98 -16.18 -20.82
CA ALA A 148 15.06 -16.70 -21.84
C ALA A 148 15.37 -16.12 -23.23
N SER A 149 15.73 -14.84 -23.31
CA SER A 149 16.11 -14.17 -24.56
C SER A 149 17.43 -14.68 -25.13
N ALA A 150 18.38 -15.08 -24.28
CA ALA A 150 19.68 -15.62 -24.70
C ALA A 150 19.60 -17.08 -25.21
N ALA A 151 18.48 -17.77 -24.97
CA ALA A 151 18.24 -19.13 -25.45
C ALA A 151 17.66 -19.19 -26.87
N LEU A 152 17.39 -18.02 -27.48
CA LEU A 152 16.99 -17.84 -28.88
C LEU A 152 18.17 -17.86 -29.84
#